data_AF-A0A6J7J3A5-F1
#
_entry.id   AF-A0A6J7J3A5-F1
#
_cell.length_a   1.000
_cell.length_b   1.000
_cell.length_c   1.000
_cell.angle_alpha   90.00
_cell.angle_beta   90.00
_cell.angle_gamma   90.00
#
_symmetry.space_group_name_H-M   'P 1'
#
loop_
_entity.id
_entity.type
_entity.pdbx_description
1 polymer ?
#
loop_
_entity_poly.entity_id
_entity_poly.type
_entity_poly.pdbx_seq_one_letter_code
_entity_poly.pdbx_strand_id
1 'polypeptide(L)' 'MKALYAELVSRITSLELAGEPRLKLGNFVTGLKTLPVRYTPA' A
#
# COMPACT_ATOMS: atom_id res chain seq x y z
N MET A 1 10.15 -2.30 -7.54
CA MET A 1 8.70 -2.56 -7.63
C MET A 1 8.37 -3.98 -8.13
N LYS A 2 8.96 -4.46 -9.23
CA LYS A 2 8.73 -5.82 -9.75
C LYS A 2 8.90 -6.95 -8.71
N ALA A 3 10.04 -6.99 -8.01
CA ALA A 3 10.31 -8.02 -7.00
C ALA A 3 9.34 -7.97 -5.81
N LEU A 4 8.98 -6.75 -5.36
CA LEU A 4 7.99 -6.57 -4.30
C LEU A 4 6.64 -7.15 -4.71
N TYR A 5 6.12 -6.80 -5.88
CA TYR A 5 4.83 -7.31 -6.34
C TYR A 5 4.82 -8.82 -6.56
N ALA A 6 5.93 -9.40 -7.05
CA ALA A 6 6.04 -10.85 -7.20
C ALA A 6 5.86 -11.59 -5.86
N GLU A 7 6.47 -11.09 -4.79
CA GLU A 7 6.30 -11.66 -3.45
C GLU A 7 4.95 -11.34 -2.82
N LEU A 8 4.39 -10.16 -3.09
CA LEU A 8 3.14 -9.71 -2.46
C LEU A 8 1.91 -10.42 -3.05
N VAL A 9 1.87 -10.57 -4.38
CA VAL A 9 0.77 -11.22 -5.11
C VAL A 9 0.69 -12.72 -4.79
N SER A 10 1.81 -13.37 -4.50
CA SER A 10 1.81 -14.80 -4.15
C SER A 10 1.32 -15.09 -2.73
N ARG A 11 1.25 -14.08 -1.85
CA ARG A 11 0.97 -14.26 -0.41
C ARG A 11 -0.36 -13.65 0.05
N ILE A 12 -1.07 -12.94 -0.81
CA ILE A 12 -2.27 -12.18 -0.45
C ILE A 12 -3.40 -12.49 -1.44
N THR A 13 -4.56 -12.92 -0.91
CA THR A 13 -5.78 -13.18 -1.70
C THR A 13 -6.58 -11.92 -1.95
N SER A 14 -6.68 -11.02 -0.97
CA SER A 14 -7.39 -9.75 -1.12
C SER A 14 -6.64 -8.60 -0.46
N LEU A 15 -6.73 -7.41 -1.05
CA LEU A 15 -6.15 -6.17 -0.53
C LEU A 15 -7.14 -5.03 -0.80
N GLU A 16 -7.56 -4.35 0.27
CA GLU A 16 -8.55 -3.28 0.22
C GLU A 16 -8.07 -2.06 1.03
N LEU A 17 -8.57 -0.87 0.68
CA LEU A 17 -8.37 0.31 1.50
C LEU A 17 -9.23 0.22 2.76
N ALA A 18 -8.62 0.45 3.91
CA ALA A 18 -9.27 0.41 5.22
C ALA A 18 -9.55 1.81 5.79
N GLY A 19 -9.61 2.81 4.92
CA GLY A 19 -9.81 4.22 5.26
C GLY A 19 -9.16 5.14 4.24
N GLU A 20 -9.21 6.45 4.51
CA GLU A 20 -8.70 7.46 3.58
C GLU A 20 -7.17 7.57 3.64
N PRO A 21 -6.47 7.41 2.51
CA PRO A 21 -5.05 7.69 2.44
C PRO A 21 -4.77 9.17 2.68
N ARG A 22 -3.60 9.50 3.26
CA ARG A 22 -3.17 10.90 3.43
C ARG A 22 -1.84 11.12 2.76
N LEU A 23 -1.71 12.22 2.06
CA LEU A 23 -0.45 12.66 1.49
C LEU A 23 0.47 13.25 2.57
N LYS A 24 1.76 13.08 2.36
CA LYS A 24 2.80 13.77 3.13
C LYS A 24 2.84 15.23 2.68
N LEU A 25 2.93 16.15 3.65
CA LEU A 25 3.22 17.55 3.36
C LEU A 25 4.71 17.68 2.97
N GLY A 26 4.97 18.14 1.75
CA GLY A 26 6.32 18.33 1.23
C GLY A 26 6.28 19.13 -0.07
N ASN A 27 7.37 19.86 -0.35
CA ASN A 27 7.52 20.72 -1.53
C ASN A 27 8.50 20.16 -2.58
N PHE A 28 9.12 19.01 -2.31
CA PHE A 28 10.10 18.39 -3.20
C PHE A 28 9.80 16.91 -3.43
N VAL A 29 9.90 16.07 -2.38
CA VAL A 29 9.52 14.65 -2.47
C VAL A 29 8.12 14.45 -1.93
N THR A 30 7.23 13.93 -2.77
CA THR A 30 5.84 13.63 -2.44
C THR A 30 5.67 12.14 -2.11
N GLY A 31 4.58 11.80 -1.44
CA GLY A 31 4.27 10.42 -1.08
C GLY A 31 3.10 10.33 -0.11
N LEU A 32 2.75 9.12 0.28
CA LEU A 32 1.70 8.84 1.26
C LEU A 32 2.28 8.94 2.67
N LYS A 33 1.66 9.76 3.52
CA LYS A 33 1.89 9.80 4.97
C LYS A 33 1.24 8.61 5.65
N THR A 34 0.05 8.23 5.20
CA THR A 34 -0.68 7.05 5.69
C THR A 34 -1.41 6.38 4.53
N LEU A 35 -1.31 5.06 4.46
CA LEU A 35 -2.06 4.21 3.54
C LEU A 35 -2.68 3.05 4.34
N PRO A 36 -3.88 3.23 4.90
CA PRO A 36 -4.54 2.18 5.66
C PRO A 36 -5.05 1.10 4.72
N VAL A 37 -4.59 -0.14 4.93
CA VAL A 37 -5.00 -1.30 4.13
C VAL A 37 -5.42 -2.46 5.02
N ARG A 38 -6.36 -3.24 4.52
CA ARG A 38 -6.75 -4.54 5.06
C ARG A 38 -6.45 -5.60 4.02
N TYR A 39 -5.91 -6.73 4.42
CA TYR A 39 -5.57 -7.81 3.50
C TYR A 39 -5.96 -9.18 4.06
N THR A 40 -6.18 -10.12 3.14
CA THR A 40 -6.42 -11.53 3.46
C THR A 40 -5.22 -12.35 2.98
N PRO A 41 -4.53 -13.09 3.87
CA PRO A 41 -3.46 -14.01 3.47
C PRO A 41 -3.97 -15.10 2.52
N ALA A 42 -3.10 -15.55 1.62
CA ALA A 42 -3.33 -16.70 0.75
C ALA A 42 -3.07 -18.04 1.47
#